data_AF-A0A383AS61-F1
#
_entry.id   AF-A0A383AS61-F1
#
_cell.length_a   1.000
_cell.length_b   1.000
_cell.length_c   1.000
_cell.angle_alpha   90.00
_cell.angle_beta   90.00
_cell.angle_gamma   90.00
#
_symmetry.space_group_name_H-M   'P 1'
#
loop_
_entity.id
_entity.type
_entity.pdbx_description
1 polymer ?
#
loop_
_entity_poly.entity_id
_entity_poly.type
_entity_poly.pdbx_seq_one_letter_code
_entity_poly.pdbx_strand_id
1 'polypeptide(L)'
;YPHTAGVPRNLTAMPPEIQTVAQMVSEDYRTAYFGKWHLGDEVIRQRGFDEWVSIMDRLYAEYTKPEYIGRFSDYREYLANLGYEPDIEIPGGKIFSDELRSTLPAEHQQAPFLANNAERFIRDNVGNPFVMYVSMLEPHPPFNGPYNHLYDPDKLPVDPSFLKPPEGGPLVNRLRSEYYMQGEFDGHDLSTEAGWRQLRANYMGHITLVDDAVGKIVKVLEDSGVADNTILVFTSEHGDLVGSHAMLEL
;
A
#
# COMPACT_ATOMS: atom_id res chain seq x y z
N TYR A 1 12.62 -8.50 15.50
CA TYR A 1 11.21 -8.83 15.75
C TYR A 1 10.48 -7.60 16.29
N PRO A 2 9.15 -7.48 16.09
CA PRO A 2 8.37 -6.31 16.55
C PRO A 2 8.54 -5.96 18.03
N HIS A 3 8.58 -6.98 18.91
CA HIS A 3 8.78 -6.80 20.35
C HIS A 3 10.18 -6.24 20.70
N THR A 4 11.20 -6.52 19.89
CA THR A 4 12.56 -6.01 20.08
C THR A 4 12.71 -4.59 19.52
N ALA A 5 12.05 -4.33 18.39
CA ALA A 5 12.09 -3.04 17.71
C ALA A 5 11.20 -1.97 18.39
N GLY A 6 10.35 -2.38 19.34
CA GLY A 6 9.44 -1.48 20.05
C GLY A 6 8.19 -1.08 19.26
N VAL A 7 7.90 -1.76 18.14
CA VAL A 7 6.77 -1.45 17.24
C VAL A 7 5.86 -2.68 17.07
N PRO A 8 5.04 -3.04 18.08
CA PRO A 8 4.25 -4.27 18.04
C PRO A 8 2.89 -4.14 17.35
N ARG A 9 2.46 -2.92 17.01
CA ARG A 9 1.13 -2.62 16.44
C ARG A 9 1.15 -1.33 15.62
N ASN A 10 0.15 -1.14 14.77
CA ASN A 10 -0.10 0.12 14.05
C ASN A 10 -0.21 1.30 15.04
N LEU A 11 -0.07 2.52 14.53
CA LEU A 11 -0.07 3.76 15.33
C LEU A 11 1.10 3.84 16.32
N THR A 12 2.21 3.15 16.04
CA THR A 12 3.42 3.19 16.87
C THR A 12 4.57 3.70 16.02
N ALA A 13 5.07 4.88 16.34
CA ALA A 13 6.22 5.46 15.64
C ALA A 13 7.49 4.64 15.89
N MET A 14 8.32 4.47 14.86
CA MET A 14 9.60 3.78 15.00
C MET A 14 10.55 4.57 15.93
N PRO A 15 11.05 3.96 17.02
CA PRO A 15 11.95 4.65 17.94
C PRO A 15 13.21 5.16 17.24
N PRO A 16 13.72 6.36 17.57
CA PRO A 16 14.81 7.02 16.83
C PRO A 16 16.13 6.25 16.82
N GLU A 17 16.37 5.38 17.80
CA GLU A 17 17.55 4.53 17.93
C GLU A 17 17.56 3.32 16.99
N ILE A 18 16.41 2.94 16.42
CA ILE A 18 16.32 1.83 15.48
C ILE A 18 16.87 2.27 14.13
N GLN A 19 17.89 1.58 13.63
CA GLN A 19 18.46 1.84 12.32
C GLN A 19 17.47 1.46 11.22
N THR A 20 17.31 2.32 10.21
CA THR A 20 16.65 1.95 8.95
C THR A 20 17.58 1.13 8.08
N VAL A 21 17.05 0.39 7.11
CA VAL A 21 17.89 -0.34 6.14
C VAL A 21 18.78 0.60 5.33
N ALA A 22 18.30 1.82 5.04
CA ALA A 22 19.11 2.83 4.37
C ALA A 22 20.34 3.26 5.18
N GLN A 23 20.30 3.17 6.52
CA GLN A 23 21.46 3.42 7.38
C GLN A 23 22.40 2.21 7.52
N MET A 24 22.02 1.04 6.98
CA MET A 24 22.82 -0.19 7.05
C MET A 24 23.70 -0.40 5.82
N VAL A 25 23.52 0.38 4.75
CA VAL A 25 24.30 0.30 3.50
C VAL A 25 25.45 1.31 3.49
N SER A 26 26.41 1.16 2.57
CA SER A 26 27.51 2.13 2.40
C SER A 26 26.96 3.49 2.01
N GLU A 27 27.63 4.57 2.43
CA GLU A 27 27.31 5.95 2.05
C GLU A 27 27.45 6.20 0.53
N ASP A 28 28.12 5.30 -0.20
CA ASP A 28 28.21 5.35 -1.67
C ASP A 28 26.87 5.03 -2.36
N TYR A 29 25.94 4.38 -1.66
CA TYR A 29 24.64 4.00 -2.21
C TYR A 29 23.66 5.16 -2.15
N ARG A 30 22.98 5.40 -3.27
CA ARG A 30 21.82 6.28 -3.33
C ARG A 30 20.61 5.57 -2.75
N THR A 31 19.88 6.21 -1.86
CA THR A 31 18.81 5.59 -1.09
C THR A 31 17.47 6.27 -1.32
N ALA A 32 16.43 5.48 -1.60
CA ALA A 32 15.09 5.99 -1.84
C ALA A 32 14.02 5.15 -1.15
N TYR A 33 12.96 5.81 -0.69
CA TYR A 33 11.75 5.19 -0.20
C TYR A 33 10.52 5.84 -0.82
N PHE A 34 9.77 5.07 -1.60
CA PHE A 34 8.57 5.52 -2.29
C PHE A 34 7.38 4.68 -1.85
N GLY A 35 6.42 5.27 -1.15
CA GLY A 35 5.16 4.62 -0.78
C GLY A 35 4.79 4.74 0.69
N LYS A 36 4.02 3.77 1.17
CA LYS A 36 3.50 3.69 2.55
C LYS A 36 4.63 3.33 3.51
N TRP A 37 4.79 4.09 4.59
CA TRP A 37 5.80 3.87 5.63
C TRP A 37 5.22 3.20 6.89
N HIS A 38 4.09 3.68 7.38
CA HIS A 38 3.29 3.15 8.50
C HIS A 38 4.05 2.92 9.82
N LEU A 39 5.10 3.72 10.05
CA LEU A 39 5.92 3.69 11.26
C LEU A 39 6.04 5.09 11.88
N GLY A 40 4.96 5.88 11.78
CA GLY A 40 4.87 7.27 12.23
C GLY A 40 5.50 8.28 11.28
N ASP A 41 5.08 9.54 11.39
CA ASP A 41 5.57 10.67 10.58
C ASP A 41 5.57 10.38 9.06
N GLU A 42 4.47 9.79 8.57
CA GLU A 42 4.27 9.21 7.23
C GLU A 42 4.78 10.06 6.05
N VAL A 43 4.48 11.36 6.04
CA VAL A 43 4.88 12.28 4.95
C VAL A 43 6.26 12.91 5.17
N ILE A 44 6.91 12.60 6.29
CA ILE A 44 8.21 13.16 6.65
C ILE A 44 9.30 12.17 6.26
N ARG A 45 10.26 12.65 5.47
CA ARG A 45 11.42 11.85 5.06
C ARG A 45 12.14 11.26 6.28
N GLN A 46 12.24 9.94 6.27
CA GLN A 46 12.88 9.19 7.34
C GLN A 46 14.39 9.12 7.18
N ARG A 47 15.07 8.85 8.29
CA ARG A 47 16.52 8.82 8.41
C ARG A 47 17.17 7.80 7.47
N GLY A 48 18.30 8.20 6.88
CA GLY A 48 19.10 7.39 5.97
C GLY A 48 18.67 7.44 4.52
N PHE A 49 17.46 7.92 4.20
CA PHE A 49 16.99 8.02 2.81
C PHE A 49 17.35 9.38 2.19
N ASP A 50 17.89 9.36 0.96
CA ASP A 50 18.15 10.56 0.18
C ASP A 50 16.84 11.11 -0.41
N GLU A 51 16.01 10.22 -0.96
CA GLU A 51 14.72 10.55 -1.56
C GLU A 51 13.54 9.90 -0.82
N TRP A 52 12.42 10.62 -0.78
CA TRP A 52 11.18 10.20 -0.12
C TRP A 52 10.00 10.61 -0.98
N VAL A 53 9.11 9.66 -1.25
CA VAL A 53 7.82 9.91 -1.92
C VAL A 53 6.75 9.25 -1.08
N SER A 54 5.87 10.05 -0.50
CA SER A 54 4.80 9.63 0.37
C SER A 54 3.47 9.57 -0.36
N ILE A 55 2.57 8.67 0.08
CA ILE A 55 1.27 8.45 -0.58
C ILE A 55 0.06 8.53 0.35
N MET A 56 0.26 8.65 1.68
CA MET A 56 -0.82 8.57 2.67
C MET A 56 -0.93 9.83 3.51
N ASP A 57 -2.10 10.46 3.49
CA ASP A 57 -2.40 11.66 4.29
C ASP A 57 -3.25 11.38 5.54
N ARG A 58 -3.89 10.21 5.63
CA ARG A 58 -4.83 9.88 6.72
C ARG A 58 -4.15 9.50 8.05
N LEU A 59 -2.84 9.30 8.05
CA LEU A 59 -2.07 8.87 9.22
C LEU A 59 -1.55 10.04 10.07
N TYR A 60 -2.08 11.25 9.89
CA TYR A 60 -1.65 12.45 10.64
C TYR A 60 -1.81 12.32 12.16
N ALA A 61 -2.70 11.45 12.64
CA ALA A 61 -2.88 11.16 14.07
C ALA A 61 -1.65 10.44 14.68
N GLU A 62 -0.77 9.89 13.84
CA GLU A 62 0.46 9.20 14.24
C GLU A 62 1.67 10.14 14.29
N TYR A 63 1.49 11.42 13.96
CA TYR A 63 2.61 12.35 13.88
C TYR A 63 3.14 12.69 15.26
N THR A 64 4.46 12.57 15.41
CA THR A 64 5.16 12.76 16.68
C THR A 64 5.31 14.22 17.04
N LYS A 65 5.08 15.13 16.08
CA LYS A 65 5.21 16.58 16.27
C LYS A 65 4.06 17.37 15.64
N PRO A 66 3.51 18.37 16.34
CA PRO A 66 2.41 19.19 15.82
C PRO A 66 2.72 19.92 14.50
N GLU A 67 3.97 20.32 14.26
CA GLU A 67 4.37 21.02 13.03
C GLU A 67 4.32 20.17 11.76
N TYR A 68 4.15 18.85 11.89
CA TYR A 68 3.94 17.97 10.74
C TYR A 68 2.49 18.01 10.26
N ILE A 69 1.55 18.48 11.08
CA ILE A 69 0.15 18.69 10.67
C ILE A 69 0.10 19.76 9.58
N GLY A 70 -0.60 19.47 8.49
CA GLY A 70 -0.66 20.34 7.30
C GLY A 70 0.49 20.11 6.30
N ARG A 71 1.37 19.14 6.55
CA ARG A 71 2.21 18.54 5.49
C ARG A 71 1.39 17.48 4.78
N PHE A 72 1.36 17.56 3.45
CA PHE A 72 0.63 16.61 2.61
C PHE A 72 1.57 15.71 1.83
N SER A 73 1.05 14.56 1.44
CA SER A 73 1.78 13.57 0.68
C SER A 73 2.09 14.05 -0.73
N ASP A 74 3.16 13.51 -1.31
CA ASP A 74 3.54 13.77 -2.70
C ASP A 74 2.44 13.34 -3.67
N TYR A 75 1.73 12.25 -3.34
CA TYR A 75 0.60 11.78 -4.12
C TYR A 75 -0.59 12.74 -4.09
N ARG A 76 -0.90 13.35 -2.94
CA ARG A 76 -1.94 14.40 -2.84
C ARG A 76 -1.59 15.58 -3.73
N GLU A 77 -0.34 16.06 -3.67
CA GLU A 77 0.10 17.16 -4.53
C GLU A 77 0.09 16.79 -6.02
N TYR A 78 0.47 15.56 -6.35
CA TYR A 78 0.36 15.03 -7.71
C TYR A 78 -1.08 15.11 -8.25
N LEU A 79 -2.07 14.62 -7.49
CA LEU A 79 -3.47 14.69 -7.91
C LEU A 79 -3.97 16.13 -8.03
N ALA A 80 -3.61 17.01 -7.10
CA ALA A 80 -3.97 18.43 -7.16
C ALA A 80 -3.39 19.10 -8.42
N ASN A 81 -2.15 18.77 -8.79
CA ASN A 81 -1.50 19.28 -10.00
C ASN A 81 -2.12 18.77 -11.30
N LEU A 82 -2.83 17.64 -11.27
CA LEU A 82 -3.66 17.17 -12.40
C LEU A 82 -5.02 17.89 -12.48
N GLY A 83 -5.35 18.73 -11.49
CA GLY A 83 -6.60 19.47 -11.42
C GLY A 83 -7.73 18.77 -10.67
N TYR A 84 -7.42 17.70 -9.92
CA TYR A 84 -8.39 17.12 -9.00
C TYR A 84 -8.52 17.94 -7.72
N GLU A 85 -9.73 18.02 -7.17
CA GLU A 85 -10.00 18.75 -5.94
C GLU A 85 -10.16 17.78 -4.76
N PRO A 86 -9.44 18.00 -3.65
CA PRO A 86 -9.59 17.17 -2.45
C PRO A 86 -10.95 17.41 -1.79
N ASP A 87 -11.58 16.34 -1.31
CA ASP A 87 -12.99 16.27 -0.93
C ASP A 87 -13.23 16.08 0.58
N ILE A 88 -12.18 15.86 1.38
CA ILE A 88 -12.29 15.75 2.84
C ILE A 88 -11.39 16.74 3.56
N GLU A 89 -11.89 17.29 4.66
CA GLU A 89 -11.16 18.23 5.53
C GLU A 89 -10.53 17.47 6.70
N ILE A 90 -9.25 17.71 6.95
CA ILE A 90 -8.51 17.21 8.11
C ILE A 90 -7.79 18.37 8.82
N PRO A 91 -7.24 18.18 10.03
CA PRO A 91 -6.35 19.17 10.62
C PRO A 91 -5.21 19.51 9.65
N GLY A 92 -5.07 20.80 9.33
CA GLY A 92 -4.04 21.31 8.42
C GLY A 92 -4.48 21.51 6.96
N GLY A 93 -5.63 20.99 6.54
CA GLY A 93 -6.26 21.29 5.25
C GLY A 93 -6.96 20.10 4.60
N LYS A 94 -7.13 20.15 3.27
CA LYS A 94 -7.92 19.17 2.52
C LYS A 94 -7.10 18.09 1.83
N ILE A 95 -7.61 16.86 1.89
CA ILE A 95 -7.02 15.66 1.27
C ILE A 95 -8.08 14.91 0.43
N PHE A 96 -7.64 13.94 -0.35
CA PHE A 96 -8.51 13.08 -1.14
C PHE A 96 -9.02 11.90 -0.29
N SER A 97 -10.32 11.62 -0.35
CA SER A 97 -10.91 10.45 0.27
C SER A 97 -10.52 9.17 -0.47
N ASP A 98 -10.54 8.05 0.25
CA ASP A 98 -10.28 6.74 -0.33
C ASP A 98 -11.31 6.41 -1.43
N GLU A 99 -12.57 6.81 -1.23
CA GLU A 99 -13.64 6.71 -2.20
C GLU A 99 -13.30 7.46 -3.50
N LEU A 100 -12.96 8.76 -3.41
CA LEU A 100 -12.62 9.55 -4.59
C LEU A 100 -11.42 8.95 -5.32
N ARG A 101 -10.36 8.57 -4.59
CA ARG A 101 -9.17 7.92 -5.17
C ARG A 101 -9.52 6.64 -5.91
N SER A 102 -10.40 5.81 -5.36
CA SER A 102 -10.82 4.53 -5.97
C SER A 102 -11.50 4.70 -7.35
N THR A 103 -12.10 5.87 -7.60
CA THR A 103 -12.77 6.18 -8.87
C THR A 103 -11.84 6.72 -9.95
N LEU A 104 -10.59 7.05 -9.61
CA LEU A 104 -9.66 7.65 -10.56
C LEU A 104 -9.18 6.65 -11.62
N PRO A 105 -8.79 7.11 -12.82
CA PRO A 105 -8.17 6.27 -13.84
C PRO A 105 -6.94 5.51 -13.32
N ALA A 106 -6.63 4.37 -13.93
CA ALA A 106 -5.51 3.51 -13.53
C ALA A 106 -4.19 4.27 -13.44
N GLU A 107 -3.89 5.10 -14.45
CA GLU A 107 -2.68 5.91 -14.51
C GLU A 107 -2.51 6.90 -13.35
N HIS A 108 -3.59 7.22 -12.64
CA HIS A 108 -3.59 8.15 -11.51
C HIS A 108 -3.65 7.44 -10.15
N GLN A 109 -3.70 6.10 -10.11
CA GLN A 109 -3.63 5.33 -8.86
C GLN A 109 -2.23 5.40 -8.22
N GLN A 110 -2.12 4.97 -6.96
CA GLN A 110 -0.89 5.09 -6.19
C GLN A 110 0.22 4.18 -6.76
N ALA A 111 -0.09 2.94 -7.12
CA ALA A 111 0.89 2.03 -7.71
C ALA A 111 1.56 2.59 -9.00
N PRO A 112 0.82 3.07 -10.02
CA PRO A 112 1.44 3.73 -11.18
C PRO A 112 2.18 5.03 -10.86
N PHE A 113 1.67 5.84 -9.93
CA PHE A 113 2.39 7.03 -9.44
C PHE A 113 3.76 6.66 -8.85
N LEU A 114 3.82 5.61 -8.03
CA LEU A 114 5.07 5.12 -7.46
C LEU A 114 6.00 4.53 -8.52
N ALA A 115 5.48 3.79 -9.49
CA ALA A 115 6.28 3.28 -10.61
C ALA A 115 6.88 4.41 -11.47
N ASN A 116 6.18 5.54 -11.64
CA ASN A 116 6.72 6.73 -12.31
C ASN A 116 7.88 7.36 -11.52
N ASN A 117 7.78 7.40 -10.19
CA ASN A 117 8.86 7.91 -9.34
C ASN A 117 10.07 6.96 -9.32
N ALA A 118 9.82 5.65 -9.26
CA ALA A 118 10.85 4.63 -9.39
C ALA A 118 11.57 4.72 -10.74
N GLU A 119 10.83 4.93 -11.83
CA GLU A 119 11.41 5.15 -13.15
C GLU A 119 12.39 6.32 -13.16
N ARG A 120 11.96 7.49 -12.65
CA ARG A 120 12.81 8.68 -12.53
C ARG A 120 14.09 8.35 -11.77
N PHE A 121 13.95 7.78 -10.58
CA PHE A 121 15.07 7.48 -9.69
C PHE A 121 16.08 6.53 -10.34
N ILE A 122 15.62 5.46 -11.01
CA ILE A 122 16.51 4.52 -11.71
C ILE A 122 17.29 5.25 -12.80
N ARG A 123 16.63 6.07 -13.61
CA ARG A 123 17.27 6.81 -14.72
C ARG A 123 18.30 7.82 -14.23
N ASP A 124 18.00 8.54 -13.14
CA ASP A 124 18.89 9.53 -12.56
C ASP A 124 20.13 8.90 -11.89
N ASN A 125 20.06 7.60 -11.56
CA ASN A 125 21.12 6.88 -10.87
C ASN A 125 21.81 5.83 -11.73
N VAL A 126 21.68 5.91 -13.06
CA VAL A 126 22.49 5.09 -13.97
C VAL A 126 23.97 5.34 -13.70
N GLY A 127 24.69 4.28 -13.30
CA GLY A 127 26.12 4.34 -12.94
C GLY A 127 26.41 4.57 -11.45
N ASN A 128 25.39 4.82 -10.61
CA ASN A 128 25.53 4.89 -9.17
C ASN A 128 24.89 3.66 -8.51
N PRO A 129 25.50 3.04 -7.49
CA PRO A 129 24.83 1.99 -6.74
C PRO A 129 23.65 2.58 -5.96
N PHE A 130 22.54 1.84 -5.86
CA PHE A 130 21.35 2.31 -5.17
C PHE A 130 20.62 1.22 -4.38
N VAL A 131 19.88 1.64 -3.36
CA VAL A 131 18.84 0.86 -2.68
C VAL A 131 17.55 1.65 -2.73
N MET A 132 16.53 1.06 -3.33
CA MET A 132 15.22 1.71 -3.50
C MET A 132 14.13 0.79 -2.97
N TYR A 133 13.25 1.36 -2.14
CA TYR A 133 12.03 0.73 -1.69
C TYR A 133 10.85 1.31 -2.45
N VAL A 134 10.01 0.43 -3.00
CA VAL A 134 8.72 0.81 -3.59
C VAL A 134 7.63 0.05 -2.82
N SER A 135 6.98 0.75 -1.89
CA SER A 135 6.02 0.24 -0.92
C SER A 135 4.59 0.61 -1.34
N MET A 136 4.03 -0.15 -2.28
CA MET A 136 2.68 0.10 -2.80
C MET A 136 1.61 -0.21 -1.74
N LEU A 137 0.51 0.54 -1.76
CA LEU A 137 -0.61 0.31 -0.83
C LEU A 137 -1.50 -0.82 -1.34
N GLU A 138 -1.78 -0.85 -2.64
CA GLU A 138 -2.56 -1.88 -3.29
C GLU A 138 -1.92 -3.27 -3.06
N PRO A 139 -2.71 -4.33 -2.80
CA PRO A 139 -4.16 -4.43 -2.91
C PRO A 139 -4.94 -4.17 -1.60
N HIS A 140 -4.38 -3.41 -0.65
CA HIS A 140 -5.11 -3.01 0.57
C HIS A 140 -6.42 -2.26 0.22
N PRO A 141 -7.46 -2.37 1.06
CA PRO A 141 -8.69 -1.56 0.97
C PRO A 141 -8.46 -0.06 0.65
N PRO A 142 -9.38 0.59 -0.09
CA PRO A 142 -10.70 0.10 -0.47
C PRO A 142 -10.69 -0.92 -1.62
N PHE A 143 -11.56 -1.95 -1.57
CA PHE A 143 -11.68 -2.95 -2.65
C PHE A 143 -12.55 -2.49 -3.82
N ASN A 144 -12.27 -1.29 -4.32
CA ASN A 144 -12.80 -0.74 -5.56
C ASN A 144 -11.68 -0.03 -6.30
N GLY A 145 -11.70 -0.13 -7.64
CA GLY A 145 -10.67 0.48 -8.45
C GLY A 145 -10.97 0.43 -9.96
N PRO A 146 -10.05 0.96 -10.77
CA PRO A 146 -10.22 1.03 -12.22
C PRO A 146 -10.30 -0.34 -12.90
N TYR A 147 -9.83 -1.40 -12.24
CA TYR A 147 -9.74 -2.77 -12.77
C TYR A 147 -10.83 -3.72 -12.25
N ASN A 148 -11.91 -3.19 -11.66
CA ASN A 148 -13.04 -3.98 -11.13
C ASN A 148 -13.71 -4.93 -12.14
N HIS A 149 -13.47 -4.74 -13.45
CA HIS A 149 -14.09 -5.51 -14.53
C HIS A 149 -13.21 -6.62 -15.10
N LEU A 150 -11.95 -6.76 -14.64
CA LEU A 150 -11.00 -7.69 -15.25
C LEU A 150 -11.28 -9.16 -14.92
N TYR A 151 -11.88 -9.42 -13.75
CA TYR A 151 -12.10 -10.77 -13.25
C TYR A 151 -13.59 -11.08 -13.10
N ASP A 152 -13.97 -12.24 -13.62
CA ASP A 152 -15.30 -12.80 -13.41
C ASP A 152 -15.37 -13.42 -12.00
N PRO A 153 -16.18 -12.86 -11.07
CA PRO A 153 -16.23 -13.30 -9.67
C PRO A 153 -16.63 -14.77 -9.51
N ASP A 154 -17.42 -15.32 -10.43
CA ASP A 154 -17.89 -16.71 -10.37
C ASP A 154 -16.83 -17.72 -10.82
N LYS A 155 -15.79 -17.26 -11.52
CA LYS A 155 -14.70 -18.11 -12.05
C LYS A 155 -13.46 -18.13 -11.18
N LEU A 156 -13.37 -17.25 -10.18
CA LEU A 156 -12.21 -17.21 -9.31
C LEU A 156 -12.13 -18.44 -8.40
N PRO A 157 -10.94 -19.05 -8.26
CA PRO A 157 -10.76 -20.15 -7.34
C PRO A 157 -10.92 -19.67 -5.90
N VAL A 158 -11.49 -20.54 -5.10
CA VAL A 158 -11.61 -20.39 -3.64
C VAL A 158 -10.98 -21.59 -2.97
N ASP A 159 -10.41 -21.38 -1.80
CA ASP A 159 -9.81 -22.45 -1.03
C ASP A 159 -10.89 -23.22 -0.22
N PRO A 160 -10.58 -24.40 0.36
CA PRO A 160 -11.56 -25.19 1.11
C PRO A 160 -12.17 -24.50 2.32
N SER A 161 -11.56 -23.44 2.85
CA SER A 161 -12.05 -22.67 4.01
C SER A 161 -12.90 -21.45 3.64
N PHE A 162 -13.09 -21.18 2.34
CA PHE A 162 -13.86 -20.04 1.88
C PHE A 162 -15.28 -20.05 2.46
N LEU A 163 -15.62 -18.93 3.13
CA LEU A 163 -16.88 -18.70 3.85
C LEU A 163 -17.24 -19.75 4.90
N LYS A 164 -16.23 -20.47 5.42
CA LYS A 164 -16.39 -21.42 6.52
C LYS A 164 -15.76 -20.84 7.78
N PRO A 165 -16.56 -20.39 8.76
CA PRO A 165 -16.03 -19.91 10.03
C PRO A 165 -15.07 -20.92 10.68
N PRO A 166 -14.05 -20.47 11.42
CA PRO A 166 -13.08 -21.37 12.04
C PRO A 166 -13.77 -22.30 13.07
N GLU A 167 -13.60 -23.61 12.88
CA GLU A 167 -14.05 -24.63 13.83
C GLU A 167 -13.08 -24.68 15.03
N GLY A 168 -13.31 -23.81 16.01
CA GLY A 168 -12.46 -23.68 17.20
C GLY A 168 -11.48 -22.51 17.12
N GLY A 169 -10.41 -22.58 17.91
CA GLY A 169 -9.44 -21.49 18.02
C GLY A 169 -9.88 -20.30 18.88
N PRO A 170 -9.09 -19.21 18.89
CA PRO A 170 -9.35 -18.04 19.73
C PRO A 170 -10.73 -17.43 19.51
N LEU A 171 -11.39 -17.02 20.59
CA LEU A 171 -12.71 -16.38 20.54
C LEU A 171 -12.73 -15.17 19.60
N VAL A 172 -11.64 -14.38 19.57
CA VAL A 172 -11.52 -13.19 18.72
C VAL A 172 -11.68 -13.52 17.23
N ASN A 173 -11.13 -14.63 16.74
CA ASN A 173 -11.24 -14.99 15.32
C ASN A 173 -12.66 -15.45 14.96
N ARG A 174 -13.33 -16.17 15.88
CA ARG A 174 -14.73 -16.58 15.69
C ARG A 174 -15.66 -15.37 15.64
N LEU A 175 -15.48 -14.41 16.57
CA LEU A 175 -16.26 -13.17 16.58
C LEU A 175 -16.00 -12.30 15.35
N ARG A 176 -14.76 -12.21 14.87
CA ARG A 176 -14.43 -11.51 13.61
C ARG A 176 -15.10 -12.15 12.41
N SER A 177 -15.06 -13.48 12.33
CA SER A 177 -15.75 -14.21 11.26
C SER A 177 -17.26 -13.96 11.27
N GLU A 178 -17.89 -14.02 12.45
CA GLU A 178 -19.31 -13.69 12.62
C GLU A 178 -19.62 -12.23 12.21
N TYR A 179 -18.74 -11.29 12.56
CA TYR A 179 -18.88 -9.87 12.20
C TYR A 179 -18.87 -9.66 10.69
N TYR A 180 -17.88 -10.20 9.97
CA TYR A 180 -17.79 -10.02 8.52
C TYR A 180 -18.96 -10.67 7.79
N MET A 181 -19.39 -11.87 8.20
CA MET A 181 -20.51 -12.60 7.57
C MET A 181 -21.89 -11.94 7.73
N GLN A 182 -21.99 -10.85 8.48
CA GLN A 182 -23.25 -10.13 8.73
C GLN A 182 -23.16 -8.66 8.29
N GLY A 183 -22.05 -8.27 7.68
CA GLY A 183 -21.72 -6.87 7.44
C GLY A 183 -21.63 -6.49 5.97
N GLU A 184 -21.16 -5.27 5.78
CA GLU A 184 -20.76 -4.71 4.52
C GLU A 184 -19.34 -4.15 4.69
N PHE A 185 -18.55 -4.19 3.63
CA PHE A 185 -17.21 -3.64 3.61
C PHE A 185 -16.90 -3.05 2.23
N ASP A 186 -16.51 -1.77 2.18
CA ASP A 186 -16.21 -1.01 0.96
C ASP A 186 -17.28 -1.13 -0.16
N GLY A 187 -18.54 -1.14 0.22
CA GLY A 187 -19.69 -1.28 -0.67
C GLY A 187 -20.04 -2.72 -1.06
N HIS A 188 -19.36 -3.72 -0.49
CA HIS A 188 -19.63 -5.15 -0.76
C HIS A 188 -20.46 -5.79 0.34
N ASP A 189 -21.58 -6.42 -0.02
CA ASP A 189 -22.45 -7.14 0.91
C ASP A 189 -21.85 -8.50 1.32
N LEU A 190 -21.16 -8.53 2.46
CA LEU A 190 -20.49 -9.70 2.99
C LEU A 190 -21.45 -10.68 3.70
N SER A 191 -22.75 -10.40 3.73
CA SER A 191 -23.76 -11.38 4.12
C SER A 191 -24.06 -12.43 3.04
N THR A 192 -23.51 -12.23 1.83
CA THR A 192 -23.75 -13.10 0.67
C THR A 192 -22.45 -13.61 0.05
N GLU A 193 -22.46 -14.84 -0.47
CA GLU A 193 -21.32 -15.37 -1.22
C GLU A 193 -20.99 -14.50 -2.45
N ALA A 194 -22.02 -13.95 -3.10
CA ALA A 194 -21.86 -13.09 -4.26
C ALA A 194 -21.04 -11.83 -3.92
N GLY A 195 -21.31 -11.17 -2.78
CA GLY A 195 -20.53 -10.01 -2.34
C GLY A 195 -19.09 -10.36 -2.01
N TRP A 196 -18.83 -11.49 -1.34
CA TRP A 196 -17.47 -11.97 -1.11
C TRP A 196 -16.70 -12.26 -2.41
N ARG A 197 -17.37 -12.89 -3.39
CA ARG A 197 -16.77 -13.16 -4.71
C ARG A 197 -16.48 -11.87 -5.47
N GLN A 198 -17.37 -10.88 -5.39
CA GLN A 198 -17.16 -9.57 -6.02
C GLN A 198 -15.98 -8.82 -5.38
N LEU A 199 -15.89 -8.80 -4.04
CA LEU A 199 -14.75 -8.23 -3.32
C LEU A 199 -13.45 -8.90 -3.76
N ARG A 200 -13.42 -10.25 -3.82
CA ARG A 200 -12.25 -11.00 -4.31
C ARG A 200 -11.87 -10.65 -5.75
N ALA A 201 -12.85 -10.43 -6.63
CA ALA A 201 -12.58 -10.02 -8.01
C ALA A 201 -11.94 -8.64 -8.08
N ASN A 202 -12.42 -7.69 -7.28
CA ASN A 202 -11.82 -6.37 -7.19
C ASN A 202 -10.40 -6.43 -6.59
N TYR A 203 -10.19 -7.22 -5.53
CA TYR A 203 -8.87 -7.50 -4.96
C TYR A 203 -7.87 -8.00 -6.01
N MET A 204 -8.28 -8.95 -6.87
CA MET A 204 -7.45 -9.43 -7.98
C MET A 204 -7.18 -8.35 -9.03
N GLY A 205 -8.16 -7.46 -9.27
CA GLY A 205 -7.98 -6.26 -10.09
C GLY A 205 -6.86 -5.35 -9.56
N HIS A 206 -6.82 -5.10 -8.24
CA HIS A 206 -5.71 -4.36 -7.63
C HIS A 206 -4.37 -5.07 -7.76
N ILE A 207 -4.34 -6.41 -7.66
CA ILE A 207 -3.11 -7.18 -7.92
C ILE A 207 -2.62 -6.96 -9.35
N THR A 208 -3.52 -6.92 -10.35
CA THR A 208 -3.12 -6.60 -11.74
C THR A 208 -2.52 -5.20 -11.86
N LEU A 209 -3.09 -4.22 -11.15
CA LEU A 209 -2.55 -2.86 -11.14
C LEU A 209 -1.12 -2.81 -10.57
N VAL A 210 -0.86 -3.59 -9.51
CA VAL A 210 0.49 -3.76 -8.94
C VAL A 210 1.40 -4.46 -9.94
N ASP A 211 0.93 -5.51 -10.61
CA ASP A 211 1.70 -6.25 -11.63
C ASP A 211 2.13 -5.33 -12.79
N ASP A 212 1.23 -4.49 -13.30
CA ASP A 212 1.55 -3.50 -14.33
C ASP A 212 2.61 -2.49 -13.85
N ALA A 213 2.49 -2.01 -12.61
CA ALA A 213 3.43 -1.08 -12.00
C ALA A 213 4.82 -1.72 -11.79
N VAL A 214 4.88 -2.97 -11.34
CA VAL A 214 6.12 -3.75 -11.22
C VAL A 214 6.72 -4.03 -12.60
N GLY A 215 5.92 -4.44 -13.57
CA GLY A 215 6.33 -4.66 -14.96
C GLY A 215 6.96 -3.42 -15.56
N LYS A 216 6.40 -2.23 -15.28
CA LYS A 216 7.01 -0.95 -15.65
C LYS A 216 8.40 -0.76 -15.01
N ILE A 217 8.55 -1.01 -13.71
CA ILE A 217 9.85 -0.87 -13.01
C ILE A 217 10.89 -1.82 -13.60
N VAL A 218 10.52 -3.09 -13.81
CA VAL A 218 11.39 -4.10 -14.44
C VAL A 218 11.83 -3.62 -15.83
N LYS A 219 10.88 -3.16 -16.64
CA LYS A 219 11.19 -2.63 -17.98
C LYS A 219 12.16 -1.46 -17.93
N VAL A 220 12.05 -0.56 -16.95
CA VAL A 220 12.98 0.57 -16.82
C VAL A 220 14.39 0.11 -16.46
N LEU A 221 14.54 -0.91 -15.61
CA LEU A 221 15.85 -1.50 -15.31
C LEU A 221 16.51 -2.10 -16.57
N GLU A 222 15.72 -2.80 -17.39
CA GLU A 222 16.16 -3.38 -18.67
C GLU A 222 16.55 -2.29 -19.67
N ASP A 223 15.65 -1.33 -19.91
CA ASP A 223 15.84 -0.23 -20.87
C ASP A 223 17.02 0.68 -20.47
N SER A 224 17.33 0.78 -19.17
CA SER A 224 18.46 1.57 -18.65
C SER A 224 19.77 0.77 -18.60
N GLY A 225 19.76 -0.52 -18.96
CA GLY A 225 20.95 -1.37 -19.01
C GLY A 225 21.52 -1.74 -17.63
N VAL A 226 20.72 -1.65 -16.57
CA VAL A 226 21.15 -1.93 -15.18
C VAL A 226 20.52 -3.20 -14.60
N ALA A 227 19.61 -3.87 -15.33
CA ALA A 227 18.92 -5.07 -14.88
C ALA A 227 19.87 -6.19 -14.43
N ASP A 228 20.91 -6.51 -15.21
CA ASP A 228 21.87 -7.58 -14.91
C ASP A 228 22.70 -7.34 -13.63
N ASN A 229 22.76 -6.09 -13.17
CA ASN A 229 23.45 -5.69 -11.94
C ASN A 229 22.48 -5.19 -10.86
N THR A 230 21.20 -5.56 -10.94
CA THR A 230 20.17 -5.20 -9.96
C THR A 230 19.61 -6.45 -9.30
N ILE A 231 19.60 -6.48 -7.96
CA ILE A 231 18.83 -7.47 -7.21
C ILE A 231 17.43 -6.89 -6.99
N LEU A 232 16.42 -7.51 -7.60
CA LEU A 232 15.03 -7.19 -7.37
C LEU A 232 14.43 -8.15 -6.35
N VAL A 233 13.86 -7.61 -5.29
CA VAL A 233 13.12 -8.38 -4.28
C VAL A 233 11.65 -7.94 -4.34
N PHE A 234 10.77 -8.89 -4.62
CA PHE A 234 9.32 -8.69 -4.58
C PHE A 234 8.74 -9.53 -3.44
N THR A 235 8.00 -8.89 -2.55
CA THR A 235 7.42 -9.51 -1.34
C THR A 235 6.19 -8.73 -0.89
N SER A 236 5.43 -9.30 0.05
CA SER A 236 4.34 -8.62 0.76
C SER A 236 4.67 -8.45 2.24
N GLU A 237 4.06 -7.46 2.91
CA GLU A 237 4.15 -7.28 4.37
C GLU A 237 3.30 -8.32 5.14
N HIS A 238 2.14 -8.67 4.60
CA HIS A 238 1.26 -9.74 5.05
C HIS A 238 0.31 -10.18 3.92
N GLY A 239 -0.53 -11.18 4.18
CA GLY A 239 -1.62 -11.57 3.27
C GLY A 239 -2.95 -10.94 3.67
N ASP A 240 -3.99 -11.28 2.91
CA ASP A 240 -5.39 -11.06 3.26
C ASP A 240 -6.11 -12.42 3.18
N LEU A 241 -7.13 -12.65 4.00
CA LEU A 241 -7.92 -13.87 3.93
C LEU A 241 -8.96 -13.77 2.82
N VAL A 242 -9.46 -12.57 2.50
CA VAL A 242 -10.40 -12.30 1.40
C VAL A 242 -11.52 -13.36 1.31
N GLY A 243 -12.09 -13.74 2.45
CA GLY A 243 -13.17 -14.74 2.58
C GLY A 243 -12.72 -16.12 3.06
N SER A 244 -11.43 -16.43 3.08
CA SER A 244 -10.89 -17.61 3.76
C SER A 244 -11.25 -17.52 5.25
N HIS A 245 -11.72 -18.62 5.81
CA HIS A 245 -12.26 -18.64 7.18
C HIS A 245 -13.39 -17.63 7.45
N ALA A 246 -14.10 -17.18 6.40
CA ALA A 246 -15.13 -16.14 6.51
C ALA A 246 -14.60 -14.84 7.16
N MET A 247 -13.38 -14.43 6.82
CA MET A 247 -12.74 -13.21 7.32
C MET A 247 -12.04 -12.44 6.19
N LEU A 248 -11.82 -11.13 6.40
CA LEU A 248 -10.96 -10.29 5.56
C LEU A 248 -9.54 -10.25 6.14
N GLU A 249 -9.30 -9.43 7.16
CA GLU A 249 -7.93 -9.23 7.68
C GLU A 249 -7.66 -10.02 8.99
N LEU A 250 -6.37 -10.24 9.29
CA LEU A 250 -5.87 -10.91 10.51
C LEU A 250 -5.39 -9.91 11.57
#